data_AF-A0A381P7I4-F1
#
_entry.id   AF-A0A381P7I4-F1
#
_cell.length_a   1.000
_cell.length_b   1.000
_cell.length_c   1.000
_cell.angle_alpha   90.00
_cell.angle_beta   90.00
_cell.angle_gamma   90.00
#
_symmetry.space_group_name_H-M   'P 1'
#
loop_
_entity.id
_entity.type
_entity.pdbx_description
1 polymer ?
#
loop_
_entity_poly.entity_id
_entity_poly.type
_entity_poly.pdbx_seq_one_letter_code
_entity_poly.pdbx_strand_id
1 'polypeptide(L)' 'MSDRKKVVSKQYGTKGFLFPSRKTFVIDKNGKLKKIFNNVDVHNHAAEILKLFSKEN' A
#
# COMPACT_ATOMS: atom_id res chain seq x y z
N MET A 1 -14.03 -1.33 0.50
CA MET A 1 -13.77 0.13 0.41
C MET A 1 -13.98 0.56 -1.05
N SER A 2 -14.74 1.63 -1.33
CA SER A 2 -14.99 2.09 -2.70
C SER A 2 -14.51 3.53 -2.86
N ASP A 3 -13.57 3.78 -3.79
CA ASP A 3 -12.99 5.12 -4.03
C ASP A 3 -13.46 5.72 -5.38
N ARG A 4 -14.76 5.65 -5.68
CA ARG A 4 -15.32 6.19 -6.94
C ARG A 4 -15.06 7.69 -7.12
N LYS A 5 -15.03 8.44 -6.01
CA LYS A 5 -14.76 9.89 -6.00
C LYS A 5 -13.26 10.25 -6.00
N LYS A 6 -12.36 9.25 -6.00
CA LYS A 6 -10.89 9.43 -5.97
C LYS A 6 -10.39 10.27 -4.80
N VAL A 7 -11.08 10.23 -3.66
CA VAL A 7 -10.74 11.00 -2.45
C VAL A 7 -9.56 10.35 -1.75
N VAL A 8 -9.63 9.03 -1.56
CA VAL A 8 -8.58 8.27 -0.87
C VAL A 8 -7.32 8.21 -1.73
N SER A 9 -7.45 7.95 -3.03
CA SER A 9 -6.30 7.93 -3.94
C SER A 9 -5.61 9.29 -4.09
N LYS A 10 -6.31 10.41 -3.93
CA LYS A 10 -5.66 11.74 -3.81
C LYS A 10 -4.87 11.87 -2.51
N GLN A 11 -5.50 11.55 -1.37
CA GLN A 11 -4.88 11.69 -0.06
C GLN A 11 -3.60 10.84 0.09
N TYR A 12 -3.60 9.64 -0.50
CA TYR A 12 -2.45 8.73 -0.46
C TYR A 12 -1.48 8.91 -1.64
N GLY A 13 -1.66 9.93 -2.48
CA GLY A 13 -0.77 10.20 -3.62
C GLY A 13 -0.69 9.05 -4.62
N THR A 14 -1.80 8.32 -4.81
CA THR A 14 -1.93 7.18 -5.73
C THR A 14 -2.84 7.45 -6.92
N LYS A 15 -3.43 8.65 -7.03
CA LYS A 15 -4.28 9.04 -8.17
C LYS A 15 -3.58 8.87 -9.54
N GLY A 16 -2.27 9.12 -9.58
CA GLY A 16 -1.47 9.17 -10.81
C GLY A 16 -1.88 10.28 -11.79
N PHE A 17 -1.13 10.44 -12.88
CA PHE A 17 -1.42 11.47 -13.91
C PHE A 17 -2.50 10.99 -14.91
N LEU A 18 -2.39 9.74 -15.38
CA LEU A 18 -3.36 9.11 -16.32
C LEU A 18 -4.06 7.89 -15.71
N PHE A 19 -3.35 7.09 -14.91
CA PHE A 19 -3.87 5.88 -14.25
C PHE A 19 -3.49 5.86 -12.78
N PRO A 20 -4.32 5.29 -11.89
CA PRO A 20 -3.95 5.09 -10.49
C PRO A 20 -2.66 4.28 -10.37
N SER A 21 -1.70 4.77 -9.57
CA SER A 21 -0.46 4.06 -9.31
C SER A 21 -0.67 2.95 -8.28
N ARG A 22 -0.15 1.75 -8.55
CA ARG A 22 -0.24 0.62 -7.62
C ARG A 22 0.76 0.81 -6.46
N LYS A 23 0.25 1.11 -5.28
CA LYS A 23 1.03 1.22 -4.04
C LYS A 23 0.36 0.47 -2.91
N THR A 24 1.17 -0.10 -2.02
CA THR A 24 0.68 -0.76 -0.79
C THR A 24 1.24 -0.03 0.43
N PHE A 25 0.36 0.31 1.37
CA PHE A 25 0.70 0.95 2.63
C PHE A 25 0.48 -0.06 3.76
N VAL A 26 1.54 -0.34 4.52
CA VAL A 26 1.44 -1.17 5.73
C VAL A 26 1.33 -0.23 6.92
N ILE A 27 0.24 -0.36 7.67
CA ILE A 27 -0.10 0.44 8.83
C ILE A 27 -0.19 -0.50 10.04
N ASP A 28 0.45 -0.15 11.14
CA ASP A 28 0.38 -0.95 12.37
C ASP A 28 -0.95 -0.77 13.12
N LYS A 29 -1.14 -1.58 14.17
CA LYS A 29 -2.36 -1.54 15.01
C LYS A 29 -2.61 -0.19 15.70
N ASN A 30 -1.58 0.65 15.82
CA ASN A 30 -1.68 1.98 16.42
C ASN A 30 -1.92 3.08 15.36
N GLY A 31 -2.14 2.70 14.10
CA GLY A 31 -2.35 3.64 13.01
C GLY A 31 -1.06 4.27 12.46
N LYS A 32 0.12 3.79 12.84
CA LYS A 32 1.40 4.32 12.32
C LYS A 32 1.79 3.64 11.02
N LEU A 33 2.25 4.43 10.07
CA LEU A 33 2.78 3.94 8.80
C LEU A 33 4.12 3.23 9.00
N LYS A 34 4.17 1.93 8.69
CA LYS A 34 5.36 1.08 8.82
C LYS A 34 6.18 1.01 7.53
N LYS A 35 5.50 0.86 6.39
CA LYS A 35 6.17 0.74 5.08
C LYS A 35 5.25 1.14 3.94
N ILE A 36 5.86 1.67 2.88
CA ILE A 36 5.22 1.93 1.59
C ILE A 36 5.94 1.11 0.52
N PHE A 37 5.18 0.34 -0.25
CA PHE A 37 5.66 -0.33 -1.46
C PHE A 37 5.20 0.48 -2.67
N ASN A 38 6.14 1.11 -3.38
CA ASN A 38 5.85 2.00 -4.52
C ASN A 38 5.76 1.27 -5.87
N ASN A 39 6.35 0.08 -5.98
CA ASN A 39 6.33 -0.74 -7.18
C ASN A 39 6.03 -2.17 -6.77
N VAL A 40 4.77 -2.58 -6.91
CA VAL A 40 4.28 -3.87 -6.42
C VAL A 40 4.51 -4.92 -7.50
N ASP A 41 5.51 -5.77 -7.31
CA ASP A 41 5.66 -7.01 -8.09
C ASP A 41 4.58 -8.02 -7.67
N VAL A 42 3.66 -8.29 -8.58
CA VAL A 42 2.48 -9.13 -8.32
C VAL A 42 2.85 -10.56 -7.91
N HIS A 43 4.00 -11.06 -8.39
CA HIS A 43 4.43 -12.43 -8.10
C HIS A 43 5.00 -12.58 -6.68
N ASN A 44 5.65 -11.54 -6.17
CA ASN A 44 6.40 -11.60 -4.92
C ASN A 44 5.76 -10.82 -3.76
N HIS A 45 4.75 -9.99 -4.04
CA HIS A 45 4.19 -9.07 -3.04
C HIS A 45 3.67 -9.75 -1.78
N ALA A 46 2.94 -10.86 -1.93
CA ALA A 46 2.39 -11.58 -0.78
C ALA A 46 3.50 -12.13 0.13
N ALA A 47 4.57 -12.67 -0.46
CA ALA A 47 5.71 -13.19 0.29
C ALA A 47 6.49 -12.09 1.02
N GLU A 48 6.64 -10.91 0.41
CA GLU A 48 7.26 -9.75 1.06
C GLU A 48 6.46 -9.24 2.26
N ILE A 49 5.13 -9.19 2.12
CA ILE A 49 4.24 -8.81 3.21
C ILE A 49 4.37 -9.81 4.37
N LEU A 50 4.34 -11.12 4.06
CA LEU A 50 4.49 -12.17 5.07
C LEU A 50 5.83 -12.06 5.81
N LYS A 51 6.95 -11.89 5.09
CA LYS A 51 8.27 -11.70 5.70
C LYS A 51 8.32 -10.48 6.62
N LEU A 52 7.62 -9.40 6.27
CA LEU A 52 7.58 -8.19 7.07
C LEU A 52 6.88 -8.42 8.41
N PHE A 53 5.77 -9.15 8.41
CA PHE A 53 5.07 -9.51 9.65
C PHE A 53 5.78 -10.62 10.44
N SER A 54 6.47 -11.55 9.78
CA SER A 54 7.24 -12.60 10.47
C SER A 54 8.49 -12.08 11.18
N LYS A 55 9.11 -10.99 10.70
CA LYS A 55 10.28 -10.35 11.33
C LYS A 55 9.94 -9.46 12.53
N GLU A 56 8.66 -9.15 12.77
CA GLU A 56 8.22 -8.39 13.96
C GLU A 56 7.96 -9.27 15.20
N ASN A 57 8.34 -10.56 15.16
CA ASN A 57 8.35 -11.48 16.32
C ASN A 57 9.75 -11.67 16.89
#